data_AF-A0A7L2L1M3-F1
#
_entry.id   AF-A0A7L2L1M3-F1
#
_cell.length_a   1.000
_cell.length_b   1.000
_cell.length_c   1.000
_cell.angle_alpha   90.00
_cell.angle_beta   90.00
_cell.angle_gamma   90.00
#
_symmetry.space_group_name_H-M   'P 1'
#
loop_
_entity.id
_entity.type
_entity.pdbx_description
1 polymer ?
#
loop_
_entity_poly.entity_id
_entity_poly.type
_entity_poly.pdbx_seq_one_letter_code
_entity_poly.pdbx_strand_id
1 'polypeptide(L)'
;TTTGPSWGAPPATAGCLSMEVSPGVGTGGAPGCPRHRPDPSPPCPAAPNLCDLNCLAEGHNFYYSFGRVLDGTRCGPGSPDLCVAGRCLSVGCDGILGSGSRPDACGRCGGGRGSCVLVQRLFQGPHPSSGYLGYVNVTKIPAGATHIKVTDKSRNYLGRT
;
A
#
# COMPACT_ATOMS: atom_id res chain seq x y z
N THR A 1 27.97 -36.07 -13.19
CA THR A 1 26.68 -35.43 -13.51
C THR A 1 26.17 -34.77 -12.25
N THR A 2 26.55 -33.51 -12.01
CA THR A 2 26.10 -32.76 -10.84
C THR A 2 24.97 -31.85 -11.30
N THR A 3 23.75 -32.22 -10.97
CA THR A 3 22.56 -31.37 -11.08
C THR A 3 22.76 -30.16 -10.17
N GLY A 4 23.08 -29.01 -10.75
CA GLY A 4 23.12 -27.74 -10.01
C GLY A 4 21.70 -27.36 -9.56
N PRO A 5 21.53 -26.77 -8.36
CA PRO A 5 20.23 -26.30 -7.92
C PRO A 5 19.78 -25.15 -8.82
N SER A 6 18.58 -25.30 -9.38
CA SER A 6 17.87 -24.29 -10.15
C SER A 6 17.35 -23.21 -9.20
N TRP A 7 18.12 -22.14 -9.03
CA TRP A 7 17.69 -20.94 -8.33
C TRP A 7 16.65 -20.21 -9.19
N GLY A 8 15.38 -20.46 -8.94
CA GLY A 8 14.31 -19.63 -9.51
C GLY A 8 14.30 -18.30 -8.78
N ALA A 9 15.03 -17.30 -9.29
CA ALA A 9 14.69 -15.92 -8.97
C ALA A 9 13.20 -15.74 -9.29
N PRO A 10 12.37 -15.21 -8.37
CA PRO A 10 10.99 -14.91 -8.72
C PRO A 10 11.04 -13.97 -9.94
N PRO A 11 10.14 -14.14 -10.93
CA PRO A 11 10.04 -13.19 -12.02
C PRO A 11 9.85 -11.80 -11.38
N ALA A 12 10.52 -10.77 -11.87
CA ALA A 12 10.53 -9.46 -11.21
C ALA A 12 9.17 -8.71 -11.23
N THR A 13 8.11 -9.39 -11.68
CA THR A 13 6.69 -9.06 -11.53
C THR A 13 6.03 -9.73 -10.30
N ALA A 14 6.60 -10.80 -9.78
CA ALA A 14 6.21 -11.48 -8.55
C ALA A 14 7.07 -10.94 -7.40
N GLY A 15 6.42 -10.48 -6.33
CA GLY A 15 7.11 -10.14 -5.09
C GLY A 15 7.90 -11.33 -4.53
N CYS A 16 8.63 -11.09 -3.45
CA CYS A 16 9.40 -12.14 -2.78
C CYS A 16 8.45 -13.28 -2.33
N LEU A 17 8.48 -14.41 -3.03
CA LEU A 17 7.98 -15.67 -2.51
C LEU A 17 9.09 -16.24 -1.61
N SER A 18 8.74 -16.68 -0.40
CA SER A 18 9.61 -17.10 0.71
C SER A 18 11.08 -17.38 0.37
N MET A 19 12.01 -16.72 1.06
CA MET A 19 13.44 -16.95 0.91
C MET A 19 13.99 -17.90 1.97
N GLU A 20 14.37 -19.08 1.52
CA GLU A 20 15.12 -20.09 2.26
C GLU A 20 16.62 -19.74 2.22
N VAL A 21 17.27 -19.62 3.38
CA VAL A 21 18.69 -19.26 3.49
C VAL A 21 19.54 -20.52 3.40
N SER A 22 20.34 -20.66 2.34
CA SER A 22 21.27 -21.78 2.22
C SER A 22 22.54 -21.58 3.07
N PRO A 23 23.05 -22.62 3.76
CA PRO A 23 24.29 -22.54 4.52
C PRO A 23 25.48 -22.28 3.56
N GLY A 24 26.11 -21.11 3.66
CA GLY A 24 27.32 -20.75 2.88
C GLY A 24 27.25 -19.43 2.11
N VAL A 25 26.10 -18.75 2.06
CA VAL A 25 26.03 -17.37 1.55
C VAL A 25 26.61 -16.42 2.59
N GLY A 26 27.74 -15.80 2.27
CA GLY A 26 28.30 -14.70 3.05
C GLY A 26 27.27 -13.59 3.18
N THR A 27 26.89 -13.27 4.41
CA THR A 27 25.96 -12.20 4.75
C THR A 27 26.65 -10.86 4.51
N GLY A 28 26.48 -10.31 3.31
CA GLY A 28 26.70 -8.89 3.06
C GLY A 28 25.67 -8.10 3.85
N GLY A 29 25.93 -7.88 5.13
CA GLY A 29 25.05 -7.11 6.01
C GLY A 29 24.91 -5.70 5.47
N ALA A 30 23.67 -5.27 5.23
CA ALA A 30 23.40 -3.87 4.97
C ALA A 30 23.39 -3.09 6.30
N PRO A 31 23.99 -1.89 6.36
CA PRO A 31 24.00 -1.09 7.56
C PRO A 31 22.59 -0.55 7.85
N GLY A 32 22.02 -0.87 9.01
CA GLY A 32 20.85 -0.13 9.52
C GLY A 32 19.72 -0.90 10.21
N CYS A 33 19.71 -2.23 10.27
CA CYS A 33 18.69 -2.95 11.04
C CYS A 33 19.20 -3.25 12.47
N PRO A 34 18.65 -2.62 13.52
CA PRO A 34 18.99 -2.98 14.89
C PRO A 34 18.42 -4.38 15.22
N ARG A 35 19.29 -5.26 15.74
CA ARG A 35 18.88 -6.56 16.27
C ARG A 35 17.97 -6.36 17.48
N HIS A 36 16.80 -6.99 17.45
CA HIS A 36 15.90 -7.24 18.60
C HIS A 36 15.51 -6.01 19.45
N ARG A 37 14.31 -5.47 19.21
CA ARG A 37 13.46 -4.96 20.31
C ARG A 37 12.10 -5.64 20.28
N PRO A 38 11.52 -5.99 21.45
CA PRO A 38 10.24 -6.68 21.56
C PRO A 38 9.07 -5.69 21.51
N ASP A 39 9.08 -4.75 20.56
CA ASP A 39 7.98 -3.82 20.30
C ASP A 39 7.50 -4.00 18.85
N PRO A 40 6.21 -3.74 18.56
CA PRO A 40 5.64 -3.79 17.22
C PRO A 40 6.16 -2.59 16.42
N SER A 41 7.44 -2.64 16.05
CA SER A 41 8.07 -1.64 15.21
C SER A 41 7.58 -1.78 13.77
N PRO A 42 7.44 -0.66 13.04
CA PRO A 42 6.99 -0.67 11.66
C PRO A 42 7.91 -1.57 10.82
N PRO A 43 7.41 -2.15 9.71
CA PRO A 43 8.26 -2.94 8.82
C PRO A 43 9.54 -2.16 8.53
N CYS A 44 10.68 -2.88 8.58
CA CYS A 44 12.02 -2.35 8.37
C CYS A 44 11.98 -1.24 7.32
N PRO A 45 12.56 -0.05 7.59
CA PRO A 45 12.43 1.12 6.73
C PRO A 45 12.63 0.66 5.30
N ALA A 46 11.59 0.86 4.50
CA ALA A 46 11.54 0.45 3.12
C ALA A 46 12.87 0.81 2.45
N ALA A 47 13.35 -0.11 1.62
CA ALA A 47 14.47 0.09 0.71
C ALA A 47 14.65 1.59 0.36
N PRO A 48 15.88 2.15 0.44
CA PRO A 48 16.11 3.56 0.11
C PRO A 48 15.51 3.95 -1.24
N ASN A 49 15.36 2.98 -2.16
CA ASN A 49 14.50 3.09 -3.34
C ASN A 49 13.41 2.00 -3.34
N LEU A 50 12.14 2.42 -3.53
CA LEU A 50 10.98 1.53 -3.65
C LEU A 50 11.02 0.59 -4.86
N CYS A 51 11.92 0.85 -5.81
CA CYS A 51 12.09 0.07 -7.04
C CYS A 51 13.27 -0.91 -6.97
N ASP A 52 13.85 -1.09 -5.78
CA ASP A 52 14.83 -2.14 -5.52
C ASP A 52 14.11 -3.37 -4.93
N LEU A 53 14.40 -4.55 -5.47
CA LEU A 53 13.87 -5.82 -5.02
C LEU A 53 14.63 -6.29 -3.78
N ASN A 54 14.12 -5.88 -2.62
CA ASN A 54 14.64 -6.29 -1.33
C ASN A 54 13.71 -7.31 -0.68
N CYS A 55 14.27 -8.45 -0.29
CA CYS A 55 13.51 -9.55 0.26
C CYS A 55 14.02 -9.92 1.64
N LEU A 56 13.09 -10.05 2.59
CA LEU A 56 13.37 -10.48 3.95
C LEU A 56 13.46 -12.00 3.98
N ALA A 57 14.54 -12.53 4.56
CA ALA A 57 14.68 -13.97 4.77
C ALA A 57 13.68 -14.45 5.82
N GLU A 58 12.96 -15.53 5.53
CA GLU A 58 11.96 -16.07 6.46
C GLU A 58 12.65 -16.65 7.70
N GLY A 59 12.16 -16.30 8.90
CA GLY A 59 12.78 -16.72 10.17
C GLY A 59 14.10 -16.02 10.51
N HIS A 60 14.56 -15.06 9.69
CA HIS A 60 15.80 -14.32 9.89
C HIS A 60 15.56 -12.80 9.91
N ASN A 61 16.56 -12.04 10.38
CA ASN A 61 16.49 -10.58 10.54
C ASN A 61 17.33 -9.81 9.52
N PHE A 62 17.59 -10.41 8.36
CA PHE A 62 18.35 -9.78 7.28
C PHE A 62 17.54 -9.80 5.98
N TYR A 63 17.87 -8.84 5.12
CA TYR A 63 17.30 -8.73 3.79
C TYR A 63 18.40 -8.94 2.75
N TYR A 64 18.03 -9.47 1.59
CA TYR A 64 18.89 -9.57 0.42
C TYR A 64 18.31 -8.73 -0.72
N SER A 65 19.18 -7.99 -1.41
CA SER A 65 18.79 -7.17 -2.57
C SER A 65 19.12 -7.91 -3.86
N PHE A 66 18.11 -8.13 -4.69
CA PHE A 66 18.26 -8.73 -6.03
C PHE A 66 18.49 -7.68 -7.11
N GLY A 67 18.65 -6.40 -6.73
CA GLY A 67 18.79 -5.29 -7.66
C GLY A 67 17.44 -4.61 -7.97
N ARG A 68 17.22 -4.19 -9.21
CA ARG A 68 16.05 -3.40 -9.61
C ARG A 68 14.88 -4.30 -10.06
N VAL A 69 13.67 -3.88 -9.73
CA VAL A 69 12.44 -4.50 -10.27
C VAL A 69 12.28 -4.17 -11.76
N LEU A 70 11.46 -4.95 -12.45
CA LEU A 70 11.12 -4.69 -13.85
C LEU A 70 10.30 -3.40 -13.99
N ASP A 71 10.44 -2.77 -15.15
CA ASP A 71 9.64 -1.60 -15.48
C ASP A 71 8.15 -1.98 -15.54
N GLY A 72 7.31 -1.16 -14.90
CA GLY A 72 5.87 -1.44 -14.73
C GLY A 72 5.51 -2.16 -13.43
N THR A 73 6.47 -2.53 -12.57
CA THR A 73 6.17 -3.03 -11.22
C THR A 73 5.64 -1.90 -10.33
N ARG A 74 4.57 -2.15 -9.56
CA ARG A 74 4.03 -1.15 -8.63
C ARG A 74 5.03 -0.84 -7.52
N CYS A 75 5.21 0.44 -7.18
CA CYS A 75 6.15 0.84 -6.14
C CYS A 75 5.71 0.44 -4.73
N GLY A 76 4.41 0.21 -4.50
CA GLY A 76 3.90 -0.13 -3.19
C GLY A 76 2.49 -0.72 -3.22
N PRO A 77 2.06 -1.33 -2.11
CA PRO A 77 0.71 -1.88 -1.98
C PRO A 77 -0.32 -0.75 -2.05
N GLY A 78 -1.20 -0.80 -3.05
CA GLY A 78 -2.27 0.18 -3.24
C GLY A 78 -1.86 1.49 -3.91
N SER A 79 -0.58 1.70 -4.22
CA SER A 79 -0.19 2.85 -5.04
C SER A 79 -0.42 2.56 -6.53
N PRO A 80 -0.88 3.55 -7.31
CA PRO A 80 -0.90 3.46 -8.77
C PRO A 80 0.48 3.69 -9.39
N ASP A 81 1.47 4.10 -8.58
CA ASP A 81 2.81 4.47 -9.03
C ASP A 81 3.61 3.24 -9.49
N LEU A 82 4.41 3.40 -10.53
CA LEU A 82 5.15 2.34 -11.19
C LEU A 82 6.65 2.62 -11.21
N CYS A 83 7.45 1.56 -11.13
CA CYS A 83 8.88 1.61 -11.29
C CYS A 83 9.24 1.68 -12.77
N VAL A 84 10.08 2.64 -13.13
CA VAL A 84 10.69 2.78 -14.48
C VAL A 84 12.14 3.20 -14.32
N ALA A 85 13.07 2.45 -14.92
CA ALA A 85 14.51 2.69 -14.84
C ALA A 85 15.04 2.84 -13.39
N GLY A 86 14.46 2.08 -12.44
CA GLY A 86 14.82 2.13 -11.02
C GLY A 86 14.27 3.33 -10.24
N ARG A 87 13.37 4.12 -10.83
CA ARG A 87 12.70 5.25 -10.17
C ARG A 87 11.21 4.98 -10.07
N CYS A 88 10.63 5.33 -8.93
CA CYS A 88 9.18 5.29 -8.77
C CYS A 88 8.57 6.53 -9.44
N LEU A 89 7.75 6.32 -10.46
CA LEU A 89 7.05 7.36 -11.20
C LEU A 89 5.55 7.29 -10.92
N SER A 90 4.94 8.44 -10.67
CA SER A 90 3.50 8.54 -10.49
C SER A 90 2.78 8.39 -11.82
N VAL A 91 1.70 7.60 -11.82
CA VAL A 91 0.80 7.50 -12.96
C VAL A 91 -0.20 8.65 -12.86
N GLY A 92 -0.20 9.54 -13.86
CA GLY A 92 -1.19 10.60 -13.94
C GLY A 92 -2.58 10.06 -14.21
N CYS A 93 -3.60 10.84 -13.87
CA CYS A 93 -5.00 10.48 -14.14
C CYS A 93 -5.33 10.38 -15.65
N ASP A 94 -4.44 10.89 -16.50
CA ASP A 94 -4.47 10.83 -17.97
C ASP A 94 -3.84 9.53 -18.51
N GLY A 95 -3.35 8.66 -17.63
CA GLY A 95 -2.67 7.41 -18.00
C GLY A 95 -1.20 7.62 -18.38
N ILE A 96 -0.67 8.83 -18.24
CA ILE A 96 0.72 9.14 -18.60
C ILE A 96 1.60 9.09 -17.36
N LEU A 97 2.70 8.36 -17.43
CA LEU A 97 3.70 8.29 -16.35
C LEU A 97 4.44 9.62 -16.22
N GLY A 98 4.49 10.17 -15.01
CA GLY A 98 5.21 11.39 -14.71
C GLY A 98 4.55 12.67 -15.24
N SER A 99 3.31 12.62 -15.73
CA SER A 99 2.59 13.83 -16.17
C SER A 99 2.27 14.79 -15.02
N GLY A 100 2.23 14.29 -13.79
CA GLY A 100 1.82 15.06 -12.62
C GLY A 100 0.32 15.36 -12.58
N SER A 101 -0.44 14.90 -13.58
CA SER A 101 -1.89 15.06 -13.68
C SER A 101 -2.59 14.35 -12.53
N ARG A 102 -3.37 15.08 -11.73
CA ARG A 102 -4.15 14.53 -10.61
C ARG A 102 -5.64 14.62 -10.92
N PRO A 103 -6.45 13.65 -10.46
CA PRO A 103 -7.89 13.75 -10.58
C PRO A 103 -8.40 14.98 -9.83
N ASP A 104 -9.48 15.58 -10.34
CA ASP A 104 -10.20 16.66 -9.65
C ASP A 104 -10.89 16.13 -8.37
N ALA A 105 -11.54 17.03 -7.62
CA ALA A 105 -12.30 16.65 -6.42
C ALA A 105 -13.43 15.64 -6.70
N CYS A 106 -13.85 15.56 -7.97
CA CYS A 106 -14.89 14.68 -8.48
C CYS A 106 -14.34 13.34 -8.99
N GLY A 107 -13.03 13.10 -8.85
CA GLY A 107 -12.37 11.87 -9.29
C GLY A 107 -12.13 11.77 -10.80
N ARG A 108 -12.30 12.85 -11.57
CA ARG A 108 -12.13 12.89 -13.02
C ARG A 108 -10.84 13.62 -13.41
N CYS A 109 -10.12 13.08 -14.39
CA CYS A 109 -8.95 13.77 -14.94
C CYS A 109 -9.37 14.96 -15.81
N GLY A 110 -8.75 16.13 -15.60
CA GLY A 110 -9.05 17.35 -16.37
C GLY A 110 -10.50 17.84 -16.24
N GLY A 111 -11.21 17.44 -15.18
CA GLY A 111 -12.60 17.81 -15.00
C GLY A 111 -12.77 19.29 -14.64
N GLY A 112 -13.78 19.92 -15.24
CA GLY A 112 -14.17 21.30 -14.94
C GLY A 112 -14.86 21.42 -13.57
N ARG A 113 -14.95 22.65 -13.05
CA ARG A 113 -15.47 23.00 -11.71
C ARG A 113 -16.96 22.66 -11.44
N GLY A 114 -17.64 21.92 -12.31
CA GLY A 114 -19.07 21.57 -12.20
C GLY A 114 -19.39 20.11 -12.50
N SER A 115 -18.39 19.22 -12.51
CA SER A 115 -18.56 17.79 -12.82
C SER A 115 -19.21 17.00 -11.67
N CYS A 116 -19.20 17.52 -10.44
CA CYS A 116 -19.88 16.93 -9.27
C CYS A 116 -20.32 18.00 -8.26
N VAL A 117 -21.10 17.56 -7.26
CA VAL A 117 -21.56 18.39 -6.14
C VAL A 117 -21.03 17.85 -4.81
N LEU A 118 -20.73 18.76 -3.88
CA LEU A 118 -20.35 18.40 -2.52
C LEU A 118 -21.61 18.05 -1.71
N VAL A 119 -21.68 16.83 -1.19
CA VAL A 119 -22.77 16.39 -0.29
C VAL A 119 -22.25 16.30 1.13
N GLN A 120 -22.76 17.16 2.02
CA GLN A 120 -22.48 17.12 3.46
C GLN A 120 -23.74 16.73 4.23
N ARG A 121 -23.59 15.75 5.13
CA ARG A 121 -24.66 15.23 5.98
C ARG A 121 -24.13 15.11 7.40
N LEU A 122 -24.94 15.54 8.36
CA LEU A 122 -24.69 15.34 9.79
C LEU A 122 -25.79 14.44 10.34
N PHE A 123 -25.41 13.37 11.01
CA PHE A 123 -26.34 12.50 11.72
C PHE A 123 -26.35 12.85 13.20
N GLN A 124 -27.54 13.19 13.71
CA GLN A 124 -27.79 13.45 15.13
C GLN A 124 -28.87 12.47 15.58
N GLY A 125 -28.46 11.24 15.90
CA GLY A 125 -29.36 10.23 16.44
C GLY A 125 -29.53 10.39 17.96
N PRO A 126 -30.67 9.95 18.53
CA PRO A 126 -30.81 9.87 19.98
C PRO A 126 -29.72 8.98 20.56
N HIS A 127 -29.11 9.40 21.68
CA HIS A 127 -28.24 8.52 22.44
C HIS A 127 -29.09 7.34 22.91
N PRO A 128 -28.70 6.07 22.67
CA PRO A 128 -29.52 4.95 23.09
C PRO A 128 -29.63 4.99 24.61
N SER A 129 -30.80 5.38 25.11
CA SER A 129 -31.16 5.31 26.52
C SER A 129 -31.10 3.84 26.93
N SER A 130 -30.01 3.45 27.60
CA SER A 130 -29.80 2.17 28.28
C SER A 130 -30.39 0.94 27.57
N GLY A 131 -29.58 0.26 26.75
CA GLY A 131 -29.82 -1.16 26.41
C GLY A 131 -30.02 -1.51 24.93
N TYR A 132 -30.05 -0.55 24.01
CA TYR A 132 -30.14 -0.86 22.58
C TYR A 132 -28.76 -1.22 22.00
N LEU A 133 -28.48 -2.51 21.89
CA LEU A 133 -27.29 -3.07 21.24
C LEU A 133 -27.64 -3.38 19.77
N GLY A 134 -27.43 -2.43 18.86
CA GLY A 134 -27.73 -2.64 17.45
C GLY A 134 -27.11 -1.60 16.52
N TYR A 135 -27.02 -1.96 15.24
CA TYR A 135 -26.57 -1.04 14.19
C TYR A 135 -27.74 -0.16 13.73
N VAL A 136 -27.45 1.13 13.52
CA VAL A 136 -28.42 2.10 12.98
C VAL A 136 -27.90 2.62 11.65
N ASN A 137 -28.78 2.70 10.65
CA ASN A 137 -28.45 3.26 9.34
C ASN A 137 -28.29 4.78 9.45
N VAL A 138 -27.05 5.25 9.40
CA VAL A 138 -26.68 6.66 9.53
C VAL A 138 -26.89 7.42 8.21
N THR A 139 -26.41 6.87 7.10
CA THR A 139 -26.55 7.46 5.76
C THR A 139 -26.26 6.41 4.68
N LYS A 140 -26.74 6.66 3.46
CA LYS A 140 -26.36 5.89 2.27
C LYS A 140 -25.42 6.72 1.41
N ILE A 141 -24.23 6.20 1.14
CA ILE A 141 -23.28 6.82 0.21
C ILE A 141 -23.77 6.55 -1.21
N PRO A 142 -24.05 7.58 -2.03
CA PRO A 142 -24.54 7.37 -3.38
C PRO A 142 -23.45 6.73 -4.26
N ALA A 143 -23.87 5.94 -5.24
CA ALA A 143 -22.95 5.35 -6.21
C ALA A 143 -22.20 6.45 -6.97
N GLY A 144 -20.90 6.25 -7.18
CA GLY A 144 -20.03 7.24 -7.83
C GLY A 144 -19.54 8.37 -6.92
N ALA A 145 -19.88 8.37 -5.62
CA ALA A 145 -19.30 9.31 -4.67
C ALA A 145 -17.78 9.08 -4.54
N THR A 146 -17.02 10.15 -4.69
CA THR A 146 -15.56 10.18 -4.52
C THR A 146 -15.20 11.03 -3.31
N HIS A 147 -13.97 10.88 -2.80
CA HIS A 147 -13.43 11.71 -1.72
C HIS A 147 -14.33 11.73 -0.45
N ILE A 148 -14.85 10.56 -0.09
CA ILE A 148 -15.78 10.38 1.03
C ILE A 148 -15.01 10.48 2.35
N LYS A 149 -15.42 11.40 3.21
CA LYS A 149 -14.89 11.54 4.58
C LYS A 149 -16.03 11.37 5.57
N VAL A 150 -15.91 10.37 6.44
CA VAL A 150 -16.82 10.14 7.57
C VAL A 150 -16.04 10.38 8.85
N THR A 151 -16.61 11.12 9.79
CA THR A 151 -15.99 11.41 11.08
C THR A 151 -17.03 11.21 12.17
N ASP A 152 -16.73 10.35 13.12
CA ASP A 152 -17.52 10.16 14.33
C ASP A 152 -16.74 10.69 15.54
N LYS A 153 -17.46 11.31 16.48
CA LYS A 153 -16.93 11.82 17.76
C LYS A 153 -17.54 11.10 18.97
N SER A 154 -18.35 10.06 18.75
CA SER A 154 -19.01 9.29 19.79
C SER A 154 -18.13 8.15 20.32
N ARG A 155 -18.65 7.36 21.27
CA ARG A 155 -18.01 6.12 21.74
C ARG A 155 -18.49 4.88 20.96
N ASN A 156 -19.16 5.07 19.83
CA ASN A 156 -19.68 4.00 18.99
C ASN A 156 -18.70 3.63 17.87
N TYR A 157 -19.02 2.55 17.13
CA TYR A 157 -18.26 2.11 15.96
C TYR A 157 -19.08 2.29 14.69
N LEU A 158 -18.43 2.71 13.61
CA LEU A 158 -19.01 2.77 12.28
C LEU A 158 -18.77 1.45 11.56
N GLY A 159 -19.83 0.93 10.94
CA GLY A 159 -19.79 -0.25 10.07
C GLY A 159 -20.23 0.08 8.66
N ARG A 160 -19.81 -0.75 7.70
CA ARG A 160 -20.34 -0.76 6.32
C ARG A 160 -21.03 -2.10 6.09
N THR A 161 -22.26 -2.03 5.62
CA THR A 161 -23.05 -3.15 5.10
C THR A 161 -23.17 -3.01 3.58
#